data_AF-A0A3P8KXP8-F1
#
_entry.id   AF-A0A3P8KXP8-F1
#
_cell.length_a   1.000
_cell.length_b   1.000
_cell.length_c   1.000
_cell.angle_alpha   90.00
_cell.angle_beta   90.00
_cell.angle_gamma   90.00
#
_symmetry.space_group_name_H-M   'P 1'
#
loop_
_entity.id
_entity.type
_entity.pdbx_description
1 polymer ?
#
loop_
_entity_poly.entity_id
_entity_poly.type
_entity_poly.pdbx_seq_one_letter_code
_entity_poly.pdbx_strand_id
1 'polypeptide(L)'
;METKILESNEQLPILKPILLATDFVEKIKGDKLNSDVMMLIAQDDNYVYFVSCLKEWNEDYEQNPKFIRIYEDEGIMENGDKKDITLAKGIDLSTIFKINFYELIEKIGHDLDQIPSLPYLGLRNQLEFVNKITENINEESRNNAPRIVIIRRRATLNDFDVREARNKMNQLQDL
;
A
#
# COMPACT_ATOMS: atom_id res chain seq x y z
N MET A 1 -13.20 -35.56 -14.59
CA MET A 1 -12.04 -34.66 -14.33
C MET A 1 -12.63 -33.31 -13.99
N GLU A 2 -12.67 -32.99 -12.70
CA GLU A 2 -13.10 -31.68 -12.24
C GLU A 2 -11.96 -30.71 -12.49
N THR A 3 -12.23 -29.68 -13.29
CA THR A 3 -11.32 -28.57 -13.53
C THR A 3 -11.25 -27.77 -12.23
N LYS A 4 -10.22 -28.00 -11.41
CA LYS A 4 -9.87 -27.07 -10.33
C LYS A 4 -9.49 -25.74 -10.97
N ILE A 5 -10.39 -24.77 -10.89
CA ILE A 5 -10.05 -23.36 -11.09
C ILE A 5 -9.07 -23.04 -9.97
N LEU A 6 -7.79 -22.88 -10.31
CA LEU A 6 -6.81 -22.24 -9.43
C LEU A 6 -7.22 -20.77 -9.33
N GLU A 7 -8.08 -20.44 -8.39
CA GLU A 7 -8.18 -19.08 -7.87
C GLU A 7 -6.88 -18.81 -7.12
N SER A 8 -5.86 -18.33 -7.84
CA SER A 8 -4.72 -17.69 -7.21
C SER A 8 -5.26 -16.44 -6.52
N ASN A 9 -5.49 -16.52 -5.22
CA ASN A 9 -5.73 -15.34 -4.38
C ASN A 9 -4.43 -14.54 -4.33
N GLU A 10 -4.09 -13.86 -5.43
CA GLU A 10 -3.00 -12.92 -5.53
C GLU A 10 -3.39 -11.68 -4.70
N GLN A 11 -3.16 -11.76 -3.39
CA GLN A 11 -3.47 -10.70 -2.45
C GLN A 11 -2.17 -10.14 -1.88
N LEU A 12 -2.03 -8.82 -1.95
CA LEU A 12 -0.99 -8.11 -1.21
C LEU A 12 -1.50 -7.84 0.21
N PRO A 13 -0.64 -7.91 1.23
CA PRO A 13 -1.08 -7.71 2.60
C PRO A 13 -1.51 -6.25 2.82
N ILE A 14 -2.69 -6.10 3.41
CA ILE A 14 -3.25 -4.81 3.81
C ILE A 14 -2.66 -4.45 5.18
N LEU A 15 -2.40 -3.16 5.41
CA LEU A 15 -1.86 -2.61 6.66
C LEU A 15 -0.42 -3.06 7.00
N LYS A 16 0.36 -3.49 6.01
CA LYS A 16 1.82 -3.59 6.12
C LYS A 16 2.48 -2.38 5.42
N PRO A 17 3.43 -1.68 6.06
CA PRO A 17 4.32 -0.76 5.36
C PRO A 17 5.22 -1.53 4.38
N ILE A 18 5.27 -1.09 3.13
CA ILE A 18 5.99 -1.75 2.02
C ILE A 18 6.77 -0.69 1.24
N LEU A 19 8.03 -0.97 0.90
CA LEU A 19 8.81 -0.11 0.01
C LEU A 19 8.32 -0.19 -1.45
N LEU A 20 8.27 0.97 -2.08
CA LEU A 20 8.16 1.17 -3.51
C LEU A 20 9.55 1.30 -4.12
N ALA A 21 9.69 0.88 -5.37
CA ALA A 21 10.89 1.10 -6.15
C ALA A 21 11.13 2.60 -6.33
N THR A 22 12.37 3.05 -6.10
CA THR A 22 12.74 4.47 -6.16
C THR A 22 12.39 5.10 -7.51
N ASP A 23 12.62 4.37 -8.61
CA ASP A 23 12.36 4.85 -9.97
C ASP A 23 10.87 5.07 -10.24
N PHE A 24 9.98 4.34 -9.57
CA PHE A 24 8.54 4.54 -9.64
C PHE A 24 8.14 5.84 -8.95
N VAL A 25 8.63 6.07 -7.73
CA VAL A 25 8.34 7.26 -6.93
C VAL A 25 8.75 8.53 -7.68
N GLU A 26 9.94 8.53 -8.28
CA GLU A 26 10.47 9.66 -9.07
C GLU A 26 9.65 9.95 -10.34
N LYS A 27 9.04 8.92 -10.95
CA LYS A 27 8.27 9.05 -12.21
C LYS A 27 6.85 9.56 -11.99
N ILE A 28 6.34 9.56 -10.77
CA ILE A 28 4.98 10.05 -10.47
C ILE A 28 4.98 11.57 -10.54
N LYS A 29 4.65 12.08 -11.72
CA LYS A 29 4.56 13.52 -12.00
C LYS A 29 3.52 14.18 -11.10
N GLY A 30 3.94 15.11 -10.25
CA GLY A 30 3.06 16.05 -9.53
C GLY A 30 3.12 16.05 -8.00
N ASP A 31 4.28 15.76 -7.38
CA ASP A 31 4.51 15.90 -5.92
C ASP A 31 3.51 15.15 -5.02
N LYS A 32 3.15 13.90 -5.37
CA LYS A 32 2.07 13.21 -4.64
C LYS A 32 2.53 12.18 -3.63
N LEU A 33 3.62 11.47 -3.91
CA LEU A 33 4.15 10.48 -2.98
C LEU A 33 5.28 11.12 -2.20
N ASN A 34 4.98 11.47 -0.95
CA ASN A 34 5.92 12.11 -0.02
C ASN A 34 6.98 11.13 0.51
N SER A 35 6.86 9.85 0.16
CA SER A 35 7.70 8.75 0.64
C SER A 35 7.70 7.61 -0.38
N ASP A 36 8.77 6.84 -0.37
CA ASP A 36 8.89 5.54 -1.05
C ASP A 36 8.31 4.39 -0.20
N VAL A 37 7.69 4.67 0.94
CA VAL A 37 6.99 3.67 1.75
C VAL A 37 5.49 3.89 1.60
N MET A 38 4.78 2.83 1.22
CA MET A 38 3.33 2.80 1.11
C MET A 38 2.72 1.82 2.09
N MET A 39 1.41 1.92 2.26
CA MET A 39 0.63 0.90 2.94
C MET A 39 -0.68 0.67 2.19
N LEU A 40 -0.96 -0.59 1.84
CA LEU A 40 -2.24 -0.95 1.23
C LEU A 40 -3.35 -0.85 2.28
N ILE A 41 -4.49 -0.33 1.84
CA ILE A 41 -5.69 -0.12 2.68
C ILE A 41 -6.92 -0.86 2.13
N ALA A 42 -6.92 -1.20 0.85
CA ALA A 42 -7.93 -2.04 0.23
C ALA A 42 -7.41 -2.66 -1.08
N GLN A 43 -7.98 -3.80 -1.44
CA GLN A 43 -7.81 -4.45 -2.73
C GLN A 43 -9.20 -4.84 -3.26
N ASP A 44 -9.41 -4.58 -4.54
CA ASP A 44 -10.58 -4.94 -5.34
C ASP A 44 -10.07 -5.61 -6.64
N ASP A 45 -10.91 -6.38 -7.33
CA ASP A 45 -10.57 -7.29 -8.45
C ASP A 45 -9.21 -7.04 -9.13
N ASN A 46 -9.06 -5.88 -9.76
CA ASN A 46 -7.86 -5.49 -10.51
C ASN A 46 -7.15 -4.25 -9.95
N TYR A 47 -7.61 -3.70 -8.83
CA TYR A 47 -7.13 -2.43 -8.30
C TYR A 47 -6.79 -2.52 -6.83
N VAL A 48 -5.69 -1.86 -6.47
CA VAL A 48 -5.27 -1.69 -5.09
C VAL A 48 -5.31 -0.22 -4.72
N TYR A 49 -5.65 0.01 -3.45
CA TYR A 49 -5.74 1.32 -2.84
C TYR A 49 -4.71 1.38 -1.73
N PHE A 50 -3.86 2.41 -1.76
CA PHE A 50 -2.80 2.60 -0.78
C PHE A 50 -2.67 4.05 -0.37
N VAL A 51 -2.05 4.25 0.79
CA VAL A 51 -1.69 5.57 1.33
C VAL A 51 -0.18 5.68 1.45
N SER A 52 0.33 6.91 1.51
CA SER A 52 1.75 7.15 1.78
C SER A 52 2.03 6.95 3.27
N CYS A 53 3.11 6.27 3.59
CA CYS A 53 3.69 6.29 4.92
C CYS A 53 4.66 7.46 5.06
N LEU A 54 4.94 7.85 6.30
CA LEU A 54 5.94 8.85 6.66
C LEU A 54 7.14 8.16 7.29
N LYS A 55 8.35 8.46 6.82
CA LYS A 55 9.60 7.97 7.44
C LYS A 55 9.95 8.70 8.72
N GLU A 56 9.46 9.93 8.87
CA GLU A 56 9.69 10.78 10.04
C GLU A 56 8.36 11.31 10.57
N TRP A 57 8.30 11.54 11.88
CA TRP A 57 7.14 12.14 12.53
C TRP A 57 7.46 13.56 12.97
N ASN A 58 6.65 14.53 12.52
CA ASN A 58 6.70 15.91 12.99
C ASN A 58 5.59 16.12 14.05
N GLU A 59 5.91 16.85 15.12
CA GLU A 59 4.97 17.24 16.18
C GLU A 59 3.76 18.01 15.61
N ASP A 60 3.95 18.79 14.54
CA ASP A 60 2.86 19.52 13.86
C ASP A 60 1.74 18.59 13.34
N TYR A 61 2.03 17.30 13.16
CA TYR A 61 1.05 16.31 12.68
C TYR A 61 0.09 15.83 13.76
N GLU A 62 0.43 16.01 15.04
CA GLU A 62 -0.30 15.41 16.16
C GLU A 62 -1.74 15.93 16.29
N GLN A 63 -1.99 17.17 15.87
CA GLN A 63 -3.31 17.80 15.89
C GLN A 63 -4.10 17.64 14.58
N ASN A 64 -3.51 17.03 13.56
CA ASN A 64 -4.11 16.96 12.23
C ASN A 64 -4.73 15.56 11.98
N PRO A 65 -6.05 15.47 11.71
CA PRO A 65 -6.75 14.20 11.55
C PRO A 65 -6.29 13.40 10.31
N LYS A 66 -5.57 14.04 9.38
CA LYS A 66 -5.01 13.39 8.19
C LYS A 66 -3.76 12.58 8.49
N PHE A 67 -3.17 12.71 9.68
CA PHE A 67 -1.96 11.96 10.03
C PHE A 67 -2.22 11.02 11.20
N ILE A 68 -1.55 9.87 11.14
CA ILE A 68 -1.56 8.84 12.20
C ILE A 68 -0.12 8.54 12.55
N ARG A 69 0.20 8.56 13.84
CA ARG A 69 1.51 8.13 14.34
C ARG A 69 1.53 6.61 14.42
N ILE A 70 2.60 5.97 13.95
CA ILE A 70 2.81 4.53 14.11
C ILE A 70 3.52 4.30 15.45
N TYR A 71 3.02 3.36 16.26
CA TYR A 71 3.70 2.85 17.45
C TYR A 71 4.60 1.70 16.99
N GLU A 72 5.85 2.03 16.69
CA GLU A 72 6.79 1.16 16.00
C GLU A 72 7.03 -0.17 16.73
N ASP A 73 7.00 -0.16 18.07
CA ASP A 73 7.21 -1.32 18.95
C ASP A 73 5.98 -2.25 19.09
N GLU A 74 4.85 -1.88 18.50
CA GLU A 74 3.60 -2.64 18.56
C GLU A 74 3.33 -3.47 17.29
N GLY A 75 4.25 -3.51 16.32
CA GLY A 75 4.06 -4.29 15.10
C GLY A 75 3.85 -5.78 15.35
N ILE A 76 3.04 -6.43 14.50
CA ILE A 76 2.59 -7.81 14.68
C ILE A 76 2.89 -8.64 13.43
N MET A 77 3.45 -9.83 13.62
CA MET A 77 3.74 -10.80 12.56
C MET A 77 2.52 -11.70 12.27
N GLU A 78 2.54 -12.43 11.15
CA GLU A 78 1.45 -13.36 10.78
C GLU A 78 1.19 -14.45 11.82
N ASN A 79 2.22 -14.84 12.57
CA ASN A 79 2.12 -15.80 13.67
C ASN A 79 1.66 -15.17 15.00
N GLY A 80 1.42 -13.86 15.04
CA GLY A 80 1.02 -13.11 16.23
C GLY A 80 2.17 -12.57 17.07
N ASP A 81 3.43 -12.87 16.72
CA ASP A 81 4.59 -12.36 17.46
C ASP A 81 4.78 -10.86 17.25
N LYS A 82 5.34 -10.19 18.26
CA LYS A 82 5.70 -8.77 18.17
C LYS A 82 6.98 -8.58 17.35
N LYS A 83 6.99 -7.57 16.49
CA LYS A 83 8.17 -7.14 15.73
C LYS A 83 8.09 -5.65 15.41
N ASP A 84 9.20 -4.96 15.61
CA ASP A 84 9.28 -3.52 15.35
C ASP A 84 9.02 -3.18 13.88
N ILE A 85 8.25 -2.11 13.66
CA ILE A 85 8.01 -1.51 12.35
C ILE A 85 9.14 -0.52 12.07
N THR A 86 10.02 -0.84 11.13
CA THR A 86 11.22 -0.03 10.85
C THR A 86 11.11 0.85 9.61
N LEU A 87 10.07 0.65 8.78
CA LEU A 87 9.92 1.34 7.50
C LEU A 87 9.18 2.68 7.62
N ALA A 88 8.37 2.87 8.67
CA ALA A 88 7.48 4.01 8.78
C ALA A 88 7.23 4.42 10.24
N LYS A 89 7.17 5.73 10.47
CA LYS A 89 6.81 6.38 11.75
C LYS A 89 5.41 6.98 11.74
N GLY A 90 4.80 7.11 10.56
CA GLY A 90 3.44 7.64 10.43
C GLY A 90 2.76 7.26 9.13
N ILE A 91 1.50 7.67 9.01
CA ILE A 91 0.64 7.45 7.84
C ILE A 91 0.01 8.78 7.45
N ASP A 92 0.00 9.10 6.16
CA ASP A 92 -0.67 10.27 5.58
C ASP A 92 -1.94 9.86 4.84
N LEU A 93 -3.08 10.19 5.43
CA LEU A 93 -4.43 9.95 4.90
C LEU A 93 -4.91 11.03 3.92
N SER A 94 -4.12 12.07 3.65
CA SER A 94 -4.56 13.17 2.78
C SER A 94 -4.90 12.72 1.37
N THR A 95 -4.23 11.67 0.89
CA THR A 95 -4.41 11.11 -0.45
C THR A 95 -4.48 9.59 -0.41
N ILE A 96 -5.50 9.03 -1.06
CA ILE A 96 -5.61 7.61 -1.36
C ILE A 96 -5.23 7.41 -2.83
N PHE A 97 -4.21 6.60 -3.07
CA PHE A 97 -3.77 6.23 -4.40
C PHE A 97 -4.50 4.98 -4.87
N LYS A 98 -4.97 4.99 -6.12
CA LYS A 98 -5.56 3.83 -6.80
C LYS A 98 -4.67 3.47 -7.99
N ILE A 99 -4.25 2.21 -8.07
CA ILE A 99 -3.43 1.69 -9.18
C ILE A 99 -3.89 0.27 -9.54
N ASN A 100 -3.64 -0.17 -10.77
CA ASN A 100 -3.86 -1.56 -11.15
C ASN A 100 -2.91 -2.48 -10.34
N PHE A 101 -3.43 -3.63 -9.88
CA PHE A 101 -2.69 -4.58 -9.06
C PHE A 101 -1.39 -5.06 -9.72
N TYR A 102 -1.48 -5.51 -10.98
CA TYR A 102 -0.33 -6.02 -11.73
C TYR A 102 0.68 -4.91 -12.02
N GLU A 103 0.21 -3.68 -12.25
CA GLU A 103 1.11 -2.53 -12.37
C GLU A 103 1.84 -2.24 -11.06
N LEU A 104 1.20 -2.39 -9.89
CA LEU A 104 1.84 -2.13 -8.59
C LEU A 104 2.91 -3.15 -8.26
N ILE A 105 2.66 -4.44 -8.50
CA ILE A 105 3.61 -5.53 -8.19
C ILE A 105 4.99 -5.23 -8.79
N GLU A 106 5.04 -4.76 -10.03
CA GLU A 106 6.27 -4.39 -10.72
C GLU A 106 6.96 -3.12 -10.18
N LYS A 107 6.39 -2.49 -9.15
CA LYS A 107 6.88 -1.24 -8.54
C LYS A 107 7.13 -1.42 -7.05
N ILE A 108 6.98 -2.62 -6.51
CA ILE A 108 7.39 -2.94 -5.15
C ILE A 108 8.93 -3.01 -5.12
N GLY A 109 9.54 -2.35 -4.13
CA GLY A 109 10.99 -2.30 -3.95
C GLY A 109 11.55 -3.52 -3.19
N HIS A 110 10.68 -4.34 -2.60
CA HIS A 110 11.03 -5.62 -1.99
C HIS A 110 10.92 -6.77 -2.99
N ASP A 111 11.70 -7.82 -2.75
CA ASP A 111 11.37 -9.12 -3.32
C ASP A 111 10.04 -9.60 -2.73
N LEU A 112 9.17 -10.20 -3.56
CA LEU A 112 7.80 -10.56 -3.13
C LEU A 112 7.77 -11.58 -1.99
N ASP A 113 8.79 -12.43 -1.89
CA ASP A 113 8.97 -13.42 -0.82
C ASP A 113 9.38 -12.80 0.53
N GLN A 114 9.86 -11.56 0.54
CA GLN A 114 10.20 -10.82 1.77
C GLN A 114 8.97 -10.17 2.41
N ILE A 115 7.91 -9.91 1.64
CA ILE A 115 6.70 -9.22 2.10
C ILE A 115 6.00 -9.93 3.30
N PRO A 116 5.88 -11.28 3.33
CA PRO A 116 5.34 -11.99 4.49
C PRO A 116 6.12 -11.72 5.78
N SER A 117 7.42 -11.48 5.69
CA SER A 117 8.30 -11.23 6.84
C SER A 117 8.19 -9.81 7.43
N LEU A 118 7.47 -8.91 6.76
CA LEU A 118 7.21 -7.56 7.24
C LEU A 118 6.09 -7.58 8.31
N PRO A 119 6.20 -6.76 9.37
CA PRO A 119 5.17 -6.64 10.38
C PRO A 119 3.95 -5.87 9.86
N TYR A 120 2.77 -6.26 10.30
CA TYR A 120 1.57 -5.45 10.24
C TYR A 120 1.63 -4.33 11.27
N LEU A 121 0.80 -3.29 11.07
CA LEU A 121 0.48 -2.33 12.14
C LEU A 121 -0.01 -3.05 13.40
N GLY A 122 0.36 -2.53 14.57
CA GLY A 122 -0.22 -2.97 15.84
C GLY A 122 -1.71 -2.67 15.95
N LEU A 123 -2.42 -3.40 16.83
CA LEU A 123 -3.87 -3.28 17.00
C LEU A 123 -4.32 -1.84 17.29
N ARG A 124 -3.56 -1.11 18.10
CA ARG A 124 -3.82 0.30 18.39
C ARG A 124 -3.84 1.15 17.12
N ASN A 125 -2.83 1.00 16.27
CA ASN A 125 -2.75 1.71 15.02
C ASN A 125 -3.84 1.30 14.03
N GLN A 126 -4.22 0.01 14.00
CA GLN A 126 -5.33 -0.44 13.14
C GLN A 126 -6.65 0.20 13.54
N LEU A 127 -6.97 0.26 14.84
CA LEU A 127 -8.17 0.93 15.35
C LEU A 127 -8.14 2.44 15.07
N GLU A 128 -7.01 3.08 15.33
CA GLU A 128 -6.83 4.51 15.05
C GLU A 128 -7.00 4.83 13.55
N PHE A 129 -6.47 3.97 12.69
CA PHE A 129 -6.65 4.08 11.23
C PHE A 129 -8.12 4.01 10.83
N VAL A 130 -8.85 3.02 11.32
CA VAL A 130 -10.29 2.87 11.02
C VAL A 130 -11.07 4.09 11.51
N ASN A 131 -10.83 4.56 12.73
CA ASN A 131 -11.54 5.72 13.27
C ASN A 131 -11.27 6.98 12.43
N LYS A 132 -9.99 7.31 12.19
CA LYS A 132 -9.63 8.52 11.44
C LYS A 132 -10.07 8.47 9.98
N ILE A 133 -9.99 7.32 9.31
CA ILE A 133 -10.47 7.23 7.92
C ILE A 133 -12.00 7.36 7.85
N THR A 134 -12.73 6.79 8.80
CA THR A 134 -14.18 6.96 8.90
C THR A 134 -14.57 8.40 9.21
N GLU A 135 -13.87 9.07 10.12
CA GLU A 135 -14.07 10.50 10.43
C GLU A 135 -13.80 11.37 9.19
N ASN A 136 -12.65 11.18 8.53
CA ASN A 136 -12.27 11.93 7.33
C ASN A 136 -13.28 11.77 6.17
N ILE A 137 -13.95 10.61 6.07
CA ILE A 137 -14.96 10.35 5.03
C ILE A 137 -16.34 10.91 5.42
N ASN A 138 -16.69 10.86 6.70
CA ASN A 138 -18.03 11.22 7.19
C ASN A 138 -18.19 12.69 7.56
N GLU A 139 -17.11 13.45 7.79
CA GLU A 139 -17.23 14.89 8.04
C GLU A 139 -17.91 15.58 6.84
N GLU A 140 -19.08 16.17 7.10
CA GLU A 140 -19.97 16.85 6.14
C GLU A 140 -19.31 18.03 5.39
N SER A 141 -18.08 18.37 5.74
CA SER A 141 -17.27 19.36 5.04
C SER A 141 -16.31 18.67 4.06
N ARG A 142 -16.61 18.82 2.75
CA ARG A 142 -15.80 18.31 1.61
C ARG A 142 -14.30 18.68 1.65
N ASN A 143 -13.85 19.51 2.58
CA ASN A 143 -12.48 20.01 2.70
C ASN A 143 -11.52 19.03 3.38
N ASN A 144 -12.02 18.07 4.16
CA ASN A 144 -11.18 17.11 4.89
C ASN A 144 -11.15 15.70 4.29
N ALA A 145 -12.05 15.39 3.36
CA ALA A 145 -12.09 14.10 2.70
C ALA A 145 -10.78 13.77 1.95
N PRO A 146 -10.29 12.52 2.03
CA PRO A 146 -9.10 12.11 1.33
C PRO A 146 -9.29 12.27 -0.18
N ARG A 147 -8.29 12.85 -0.85
CA ARG A 147 -8.31 12.93 -2.31
C ARG A 147 -7.98 11.56 -2.90
N ILE A 148 -8.78 11.08 -3.85
CA ILE A 148 -8.42 9.89 -4.63
C ILE A 148 -7.57 10.29 -5.83
N VAL A 149 -6.39 9.67 -5.97
CA VAL A 149 -5.46 9.86 -7.09
C VAL A 149 -5.30 8.53 -7.82
N ILE A 150 -5.66 8.52 -9.10
CA ILE A 150 -5.51 7.34 -9.94
C ILE A 150 -4.15 7.40 -10.63
N ILE A 151 -3.32 6.39 -10.37
CA ILE A 151 -2.07 6.15 -11.08
C ILE A 151 -2.39 5.26 -12.28
N ARG A 152 -1.97 5.71 -13.47
CA ARG A 152 -2.12 4.96 -14.72
C ARG A 152 -0.82 5.04 -15.48
N ARG A 153 -0.42 3.94 -16.12
CA ARG A 153 0.63 3.99 -17.14
C ARG A 153 0.22 5.01 -18.21
N ARG A 154 1.13 5.93 -18.54
CA ARG A 154 0.93 6.80 -19.70
C ARG A 154 0.93 5.88 -20.91
N ALA A 155 -0.18 5.81 -21.66
CA ALA A 155 -0.25 4.98 -22.85
C ALA A 155 0.82 5.42 -23.85
N THR A 156 1.94 4.71 -23.85
CA THR A 156 3.01 4.83 -24.84
C THR A 156 3.10 3.46 -25.50
N LEU A 157 2.37 3.29 -26.60
CA LEU A 157 2.44 2.28 -27.69
C LEU A 157 2.85 0.80 -27.43
N ASN A 158 3.22 0.37 -26.23
CA ASN A 158 3.68 -0.98 -25.93
C ASN A 158 2.85 -1.59 -24.79
N ASP A 159 1.62 -2.01 -25.13
CA ASP A 159 0.76 -2.90 -24.31
C ASP A 159 1.29 -4.35 -24.26
N PHE A 160 2.53 -4.58 -24.74
CA PHE A 160 3.17 -5.90 -24.80
C PHE A 160 3.69 -6.36 -23.43
N ASP A 161 4.11 -5.43 -22.56
CA ASP A 161 4.82 -5.76 -21.31
C ASP A 161 3.89 -6.40 -20.24
N VAL A 162 2.61 -6.00 -20.18
CA VAL A 162 1.65 -6.54 -19.19
C VAL A 162 1.39 -8.04 -19.43
N ARG A 163 1.43 -8.47 -20.69
CA ARG A 163 1.32 -9.89 -21.05
C ARG A 163 2.57 -10.67 -20.65
N GLU A 164 3.74 -10.02 -20.70
CA GLU A 164 5.01 -10.66 -20.37
C GLU A 164 5.19 -10.82 -18.85
N ALA A 165 4.77 -9.85 -18.05
CA ALA A 165 4.75 -9.96 -16.58
C ALA A 165 3.84 -11.10 -16.10
N ARG A 166 2.63 -11.20 -16.68
CA ARG A 166 1.71 -12.31 -16.42
C ARG A 166 2.32 -13.67 -16.79
N ASN A 167 3.10 -13.74 -17.86
CA ASN A 167 3.76 -14.98 -18.28
C ASN A 167 4.94 -15.37 -17.39
N LYS A 168 5.73 -14.40 -16.87
CA LYS A 168 6.83 -14.68 -15.93
C LYS A 168 6.33 -15.18 -14.58
N MET A 169 5.21 -14.66 -14.08
CA MET A 169 4.61 -15.16 -12.84
C MET A 169 4.09 -16.60 -12.97
N ASN A 170 3.44 -16.94 -14.09
CA ASN A 170 2.99 -18.32 -14.33
C ASN A 170 4.16 -19.31 -14.37
N GLN A 171 5.32 -18.92 -14.92
CA GLN A 171 6.50 -19.80 -14.97
C GLN A 171 7.16 -20.05 -13.60
N LEU A 172 6.97 -19.15 -12.63
CA LEU A 172 7.49 -19.33 -11.27
C LEU A 172 6.59 -20.21 -10.39
N GLN A 173 5.32 -20.43 -10.79
CA GLN A 173 4.38 -21.29 -10.08
C GLN A 173 4.44 -22.76 -10.53
N ASP A 174 5.12 -23.03 -11.64
CA ASP A 174 5.32 -24.38 -12.21
C ASP A 174 6.67 -25.03 -11.80
N LEU A 175 7.43 -24.40 -10.89
CA LEU A 175 8.68 -24.90 -10.29
C LEU A 175 8.47 -25.26 -8.81
#